data_AF-A0A2S9DIY2-F1
#
_entry.id   AF-A0A2S9DIY2-F1
#
_cell.length_a   1.000
_cell.length_b   1.000
_cell.length_c   1.000
_cell.angle_alpha   90.00
_cell.angle_beta   90.00
_cell.angle_gamma   90.00
#
_symmetry.space_group_name_H-M   'P 1'
#
loop_
_entity.id
_entity.type
_entity.pdbx_description
1 polymer ?
#
loop_
_entity_poly.entity_id
_entity_poly.type
_entity_poly.pdbx_seq_one_letter_code
_entity_poly.pdbx_strand_id
1 'polypeptide(L)'
;MIIFAESLFPEHDASFFLGVTVVIFAVSAYAHHPVEDPIRKSGWLGGARRKKDRQPLKASYKLTALSLLAVVSLTTAASVLVRPAGQVDYVATPKITASGSAAASNTDASTAAGQLSLKIQSALTTPEWPTFDPGIENMADQRVPQWTENGCLDVSDENIDKCVYGAVDSQKIAVVAGDSIATSWLPAIIGALEPSGYRIQAITKQGCPIALTKVYPSQTSTVPYDACTDHQAWATQKINEISPELIILSDSALSLERLVSKASGTARRTNGPPPMEAP
;
A
#
# COMPACT_ATOMS: atom_id res chain seq x y z
N MET A 1 8.91 -2.99 19.50
CA MET A 1 10.09 -3.73 18.99
C MET A 1 9.74 -4.66 17.83
N ILE A 2 8.62 -5.40 17.85
CA ILE A 2 8.23 -6.30 16.76
C ILE A 2 8.14 -5.55 15.41
N ILE A 3 7.45 -4.40 15.37
CA ILE A 3 7.31 -3.56 14.16
C ILE A 3 8.68 -3.09 13.59
N PHE A 4 9.67 -2.84 14.44
CA PHE A 4 11.02 -2.42 14.01
C PHE A 4 11.90 -3.60 13.57
N ALA A 5 11.67 -4.80 14.13
CA ALA A 5 12.35 -6.01 13.69
C ALA A 5 11.79 -6.51 12.35
N GLU A 6 10.49 -6.31 12.12
CA GLU A 6 9.77 -6.62 10.88
C GLU A 6 10.32 -5.83 9.69
N SER A 7 10.79 -4.59 9.89
CA SER A 7 11.39 -3.79 8.81
C SER A 7 12.83 -4.19 8.47
N LEU A 8 13.51 -4.94 9.35
CA LEU A 8 14.91 -5.34 9.20
C LEU A 8 15.06 -6.80 8.71
N PHE A 9 14.06 -7.66 8.91
CA PHE A 9 14.08 -9.08 8.56
C PHE A 9 12.76 -9.50 7.88
N PRO A 10 12.71 -9.52 6.54
CA PRO A 10 11.49 -9.83 5.78
C PRO A 10 11.12 -11.32 5.77
N GLU A 11 12.04 -12.21 6.15
CA GLU A 11 11.84 -13.66 6.19
C GLU A 11 11.39 -14.08 7.59
N HIS A 12 10.10 -14.41 7.73
CA HIS A 12 9.49 -14.82 9.00
C HIS A 12 9.61 -16.33 9.22
N ASP A 13 10.81 -16.83 9.52
CA ASP A 13 11.00 -18.23 9.91
C ASP A 13 10.91 -18.44 11.43
N ALA A 14 10.71 -19.67 11.90
CA ALA A 14 10.56 -19.99 13.32
C ALA A 14 11.74 -19.52 14.18
N SER A 15 12.94 -19.47 13.59
CA SER A 15 14.16 -18.94 14.21
C SER A 15 14.09 -17.43 14.51
N PHE A 16 13.44 -16.65 13.64
CA PHE A 16 13.22 -15.22 13.85
C PHE A 16 12.31 -14.97 15.05
N PHE A 17 11.17 -15.65 15.12
CA PHE A 17 10.25 -15.52 16.25
C PHE A 17 10.87 -15.97 17.57
N LEU A 18 11.68 -17.04 17.56
CA LEU A 18 12.43 -17.48 18.73
C LEU A 18 13.41 -16.39 19.20
N GLY A 19 14.16 -15.79 18.27
CA GLY A 19 15.12 -14.72 18.56
C GLY A 19 14.45 -13.48 19.15
N VAL A 20 13.36 -13.01 18.55
CA VAL A 20 12.58 -11.86 19.04
C VAL A 20 12.02 -12.15 20.45
N THR A 21 11.53 -13.36 20.69
CA THR A 21 11.00 -13.75 22.01
C THR A 21 12.09 -13.73 23.09
N VAL A 22 13.29 -14.22 22.78
CA VAL A 22 14.44 -14.18 23.70
C VAL A 22 14.86 -12.74 24.00
N VAL A 23 14.90 -11.86 22.99
CA VAL A 23 15.23 -10.44 23.19
C VAL A 23 14.17 -9.75 24.06
N ILE A 24 12.88 -9.99 23.81
CA ILE A 24 11.80 -9.44 24.63
C ILE A 24 11.94 -9.92 26.08
N PHE A 25 12.24 -11.20 26.30
CA PHE A 25 12.42 -11.74 27.65
C PHE A 25 13.64 -11.13 28.34
N ALA A 26 14.76 -10.95 27.62
CA ALA A 26 15.97 -10.32 28.14
C ALA A 26 15.75 -8.85 28.51
N VAL A 27 15.08 -8.08 27.65
CA VAL A 27 14.73 -6.67 27.93
C VAL A 27 13.76 -6.58 29.12
N SER A 28 12.79 -7.48 29.20
CA SER A 28 11.84 -7.52 30.32
C SER A 28 12.54 -7.86 31.64
N ALA A 29 13.45 -8.84 31.65
CA ALA A 29 14.25 -9.18 32.83
C ALA A 29 15.19 -8.02 33.25
N TYR A 30 15.77 -7.32 32.27
CA TYR A 30 16.58 -6.13 32.51
C TYR A 30 15.76 -4.91 32.95
N ALA A 31 14.51 -4.77 32.54
CA ALA A 31 13.64 -3.75 33.13
C ALA A 31 13.29 -4.14 34.58
N HIS A 32 12.92 -5.40 34.82
CA HIS A 32 12.37 -5.81 36.10
C HIS A 32 13.38 -5.77 37.25
N HIS A 33 14.59 -6.31 37.08
CA HIS A 33 15.53 -6.50 38.19
C HIS A 33 16.37 -5.27 38.58
N PRO A 34 16.97 -4.53 37.63
CA PRO A 34 17.75 -3.33 37.96
C PRO A 34 16.98 -2.01 37.86
N VAL A 35 15.79 -1.95 37.22
CA VAL A 35 15.00 -0.70 37.13
C VAL A 35 13.79 -0.76 38.06
N GLU A 36 12.91 -1.75 37.90
CA GLU A 36 11.65 -1.80 38.65
C GLU A 36 11.85 -2.23 40.11
N ASP A 37 12.62 -3.29 40.37
CA ASP A 37 12.86 -3.84 41.70
C ASP A 37 13.45 -2.82 42.70
N PRO A 38 14.46 -2.01 42.32
CA PRO A 38 15.01 -0.97 43.19
C PRO A 38 14.04 0.17 43.44
N ILE A 39 13.24 0.55 42.46
CA ILE A 39 12.23 1.61 42.60
C ILE A 39 11.09 1.11 43.51
N ARG A 40 10.61 -0.13 43.31
CA ARG A 40 9.54 -0.75 44.11
C ARG A 40 9.94 -0.98 45.56
N LYS A 41 11.23 -1.24 45.81
CA LYS A 41 11.80 -1.42 47.15
C LYS A 41 12.34 -0.12 47.75
N SER A 42 12.40 0.97 46.97
CA SER A 42 12.73 2.30 47.49
C SER A 42 11.49 2.89 48.17
N GLY A 43 11.66 3.42 49.38
CA GLY A 43 10.59 4.10 50.12
C GLY A 43 10.17 5.44 49.52
N TRP A 44 10.42 5.68 48.23
CA TRP A 44 10.14 6.94 47.55
C TRP A 44 8.64 7.13 47.27
N LEU A 45 7.90 6.04 47.04
CA LEU A 45 6.44 6.06 46.79
C LEU A 45 5.59 5.68 48.02
N GLY A 46 6.21 5.19 49.10
CA GLY A 46 5.53 4.94 50.37
C GLY A 46 6.03 5.94 51.40
N GLY A 47 5.23 6.97 51.69
CA GLY A 47 5.58 8.17 52.48
C GLY A 47 6.01 7.94 53.94
N ALA A 48 7.06 7.15 54.18
CA ALA A 48 7.66 6.94 55.48
C ALA A 48 9.14 7.33 55.42
N ARG A 49 9.48 8.46 56.06
CA ARG A 49 10.86 8.86 56.35
C ARG A 49 11.59 7.72 57.07
N ARG A 50 12.62 7.12 56.44
CA ARG A 50 13.55 6.24 57.14
C ARG A 50 15.00 6.55 56.78
N LYS A 51 15.85 6.55 57.82
CA LYS A 51 17.29 6.87 57.81
C LYS A 51 18.03 6.18 56.67
N LYS A 52 18.83 6.98 55.96
CA LYS A 52 19.70 6.58 54.86
C LYS A 52 20.82 5.67 55.38
N ASP A 53 20.66 4.37 55.20
CA ASP A 53 21.76 3.41 55.33
C ASP A 53 22.21 3.00 53.93
N ARG A 54 23.41 3.42 53.53
CA ARG A 54 23.99 3.12 52.22
C ARG A 54 24.58 1.71 52.26
N GLN A 55 23.74 0.70 52.06
CA GLN A 55 24.26 -0.65 51.87
C GLN A 55 24.85 -0.82 50.45
N PRO A 56 26.06 -1.37 50.31
CA PRO A 56 26.65 -1.62 49.00
C PRO A 56 25.84 -2.70 48.26
N LEU A 57 25.65 -2.51 46.95
CA LEU A 57 25.05 -3.50 46.06
C LEU A 57 25.77 -4.85 46.23
N LYS A 58 25.02 -5.89 46.64
CA LYS A 58 25.55 -7.24 46.86
C LYS A 58 26.22 -7.73 45.57
N ALA A 59 27.45 -8.26 45.69
CA ALA A 59 28.27 -8.69 44.56
C ALA A 59 27.56 -9.68 43.61
N SER A 60 26.56 -10.42 44.11
CA SER A 60 25.69 -11.29 43.32
C SER A 60 24.96 -10.57 42.18
N TYR A 61 24.50 -9.33 42.38
CA TYR A 61 23.79 -8.57 41.34
C TYR A 61 24.71 -8.09 40.21
N LYS A 62 25.97 -7.80 40.54
CA LYS A 62 26.99 -7.45 39.53
C LYS A 62 27.34 -8.66 38.68
N LEU A 63 27.45 -9.83 39.31
CA LEU A 63 27.74 -11.10 38.64
C LEU A 63 26.57 -11.56 37.75
N THR A 64 25.32 -11.41 38.19
CA THR A 64 24.15 -11.73 37.34
C THR A 64 24.06 -10.79 36.14
N ALA A 65 24.28 -9.49 36.33
CA ALA A 65 24.28 -8.52 35.23
C ALA A 65 25.40 -8.78 34.21
N LEU A 66 26.61 -9.11 34.67
CA LEU A 66 27.74 -9.47 33.81
C LEU A 66 27.49 -10.79 33.05
N SER A 67 26.88 -11.78 33.70
CA SER A 67 26.55 -13.05 33.04
C SER A 67 25.47 -12.90 31.96
N LEU A 68 24.47 -12.03 32.18
CA LEU A 68 23.45 -11.72 31.18
C LEU A 68 24.03 -10.94 29.99
N LEU A 69 24.92 -9.98 30.23
CA LEU A 69 25.65 -9.28 29.17
C LEU A 69 26.51 -10.23 28.33
N ALA A 70 27.17 -11.20 28.96
CA ALA A 70 27.95 -12.22 28.27
C ALA A 70 27.06 -13.13 27.39
N VAL A 71 25.89 -13.55 27.89
CA VAL A 71 24.96 -14.38 27.11
C VAL A 71 24.35 -13.59 25.95
N VAL A 72 23.96 -12.32 26.15
CA VAL A 72 23.43 -11.47 25.07
C VAL A 72 24.50 -11.18 24.02
N SER A 73 25.75 -10.92 24.42
CA SER A 73 26.84 -10.70 23.46
C SER A 73 27.24 -11.97 22.71
N LEU A 74 27.26 -13.15 23.35
CA LEU A 74 27.51 -14.41 22.65
C LEU A 74 26.38 -14.80 21.69
N THR A 75 25.11 -14.60 22.08
CA THR A 75 23.97 -14.93 21.22
C THR A 75 23.86 -14.00 20.01
N THR A 76 24.10 -12.70 20.20
CA THR A 76 24.20 -11.75 19.08
C THR A 76 25.38 -12.07 18.16
N ALA A 77 26.56 -12.37 18.70
CA ALA A 77 27.72 -12.77 17.87
C ALA A 77 27.47 -14.08 17.10
N ALA A 78 26.84 -15.08 17.72
CA ALA A 78 26.49 -16.34 17.06
C ALA A 78 25.47 -16.14 15.92
N SER A 79 24.49 -15.24 16.10
CA SER A 79 23.51 -14.91 15.04
C SER A 79 24.12 -14.15 13.85
N VAL A 80 25.24 -13.44 14.04
CA VAL A 80 26.00 -12.81 12.95
C VAL A 80 26.82 -13.85 12.17
N LEU A 81 27.28 -14.91 12.84
CA LEU A 81 28.11 -15.96 12.25
C LEU A 81 27.29 -17.04 11.54
N VAL A 82 26.05 -17.29 11.97
CA VAL A 82 25.09 -18.17 11.27
C VAL A 82 24.27 -17.34 10.28
N ARG A 83 24.95 -16.69 9.35
CA ARG A 83 24.30 -16.27 8.09
C ARG A 83 24.26 -17.51 7.21
N PRO A 84 23.07 -18.03 6.82
CA PRO A 84 23.04 -19.03 5.77
C PRO A 84 23.71 -18.41 4.55
N ALA A 85 24.65 -19.15 3.95
CA ALA A 85 25.27 -18.84 2.68
C ALA A 85 24.21 -18.99 1.57
N GLY A 86 23.20 -18.15 1.62
CA GLY A 86 22.25 -17.89 0.55
C GLY A 86 22.35 -16.40 0.31
N GLN A 87 23.07 -16.03 -0.74
CA GLN A 87 22.86 -14.74 -1.38
C GLN A 87 21.38 -14.64 -1.70
N VAL A 88 20.63 -13.98 -0.83
CA VAL A 88 19.55 -13.16 -1.34
C VAL A 88 20.30 -12.02 -2.00
N ASP A 89 20.37 -12.05 -3.33
CA ASP A 89 20.62 -10.84 -4.10
C ASP A 89 19.52 -9.88 -3.68
N TYR A 90 19.78 -9.10 -2.62
CA TYR A 90 19.15 -7.82 -2.44
C TYR A 90 19.34 -7.19 -3.80
N VAL A 91 18.26 -7.05 -4.57
CA VAL A 91 18.16 -6.01 -5.58
C VAL A 91 18.70 -4.81 -4.84
N ALA A 92 19.94 -4.43 -5.17
CA ALA A 92 20.64 -3.39 -4.46
C ALA A 92 19.62 -2.29 -4.30
N THR A 93 19.40 -1.78 -3.07
CA THR A 93 18.70 -0.50 -2.88
C THR A 93 19.16 0.33 -4.07
N PRO A 94 18.28 0.64 -5.04
CA PRO A 94 18.77 1.23 -6.25
C PRO A 94 19.45 2.48 -5.73
N LYS A 95 20.78 2.49 -5.78
CA LYS A 95 21.46 3.75 -5.85
C LYS A 95 20.77 4.31 -7.07
N ILE A 96 19.96 5.33 -6.86
CA ILE A 96 19.74 6.31 -7.89
C ILE A 96 21.13 6.93 -8.06
N THR A 97 22.07 6.17 -8.63
CA THR A 97 22.90 6.68 -9.69
C THR A 97 21.85 7.23 -10.61
N ALA A 98 21.70 8.55 -10.56
CA ALA A 98 21.43 9.27 -11.77
C ALA A 98 22.50 8.78 -12.76
N SER A 99 22.23 7.65 -13.42
CA SER A 99 22.33 7.64 -14.85
C SER A 99 21.41 8.78 -15.24
N GLY A 100 21.97 9.99 -15.22
CA GLY A 100 21.65 10.98 -16.20
C GLY A 100 21.79 10.20 -17.48
N SER A 101 20.67 9.66 -17.96
CA SER A 101 20.55 9.34 -19.35
C SER A 101 21.12 10.57 -20.03
N ALA A 102 22.09 10.35 -20.91
CA ALA A 102 22.56 11.36 -21.84
C ALA A 102 21.44 11.80 -22.81
N ALA A 103 20.19 11.88 -22.34
CA ALA A 103 19.08 12.63 -22.87
C ALA A 103 18.99 14.03 -22.21
N ALA A 104 20.00 14.46 -21.45
CA ALA A 104 20.22 15.89 -21.22
C ALA A 104 20.92 16.47 -22.45
N SER A 105 20.17 16.79 -23.51
CA SER A 105 20.62 17.77 -24.52
C SER A 105 19.50 18.38 -25.36
N ASN A 106 18.24 17.90 -25.31
CA ASN A 106 17.13 18.58 -25.98
C ASN A 106 15.91 18.70 -25.06
N THR A 107 16.06 19.43 -23.95
CA THR A 107 14.90 19.88 -23.18
C THR A 107 14.27 21.04 -23.92
N ASP A 108 13.51 20.76 -24.98
CA ASP A 108 12.69 21.78 -25.62
C ASP A 108 11.59 22.19 -24.64
N ALA A 109 11.83 23.30 -23.93
CA ALA A 109 10.92 23.87 -22.94
C ALA A 109 9.59 24.34 -23.55
N SER A 110 9.46 24.36 -24.88
CA SER A 110 8.18 24.61 -25.56
C SER A 110 7.25 23.40 -25.54
N THR A 111 7.76 22.20 -25.24
CA THR A 111 6.96 20.98 -25.14
C THR A 111 6.56 20.66 -23.70
N ALA A 112 5.41 20.00 -23.51
CA ALA A 112 4.97 19.54 -22.18
C ALA A 112 5.99 18.62 -21.49
N ALA A 113 6.66 17.74 -22.27
CA ALA A 113 7.69 16.85 -21.77
C ALA A 113 8.96 17.60 -21.33
N GLY A 114 9.37 18.63 -22.07
CA GLY A 114 10.49 19.49 -21.69
C GLY A 114 10.18 20.31 -20.43
N GLN A 115 8.98 20.87 -20.33
CA GLN A 115 8.53 21.57 -19.12
C GLN A 115 8.50 20.65 -17.89
N LEU A 116 8.00 19.41 -18.04
CA LEU A 116 8.02 18.42 -16.97
C LEU A 116 9.46 18.07 -16.54
N SER A 117 10.36 17.89 -17.52
CA SER A 117 11.77 17.60 -17.24
C SER A 117 12.46 18.72 -16.46
N LEU A 118 12.18 19.98 -16.79
CA LEU A 118 12.68 21.13 -16.03
C LEU A 118 12.13 21.16 -14.61
N LYS A 119 10.83 20.88 -14.43
CA LYS A 119 10.23 20.78 -13.08
C LYS A 119 10.86 19.67 -12.25
N ILE A 120 11.11 18.50 -12.84
CA ILE A 120 11.79 17.38 -12.17
C ILE A 120 13.22 17.78 -11.77
N GLN A 121 13.99 18.39 -12.68
CA GLN A 121 15.36 18.85 -12.37
C GLN A 121 15.38 19.86 -11.24
N SER A 122 14.46 20.83 -11.25
CA SER A 122 14.33 21.80 -10.17
C SER A 122 13.93 21.15 -8.84
N ALA A 123 13.04 20.15 -8.86
CA ALA A 123 12.61 19.45 -7.66
C ALA A 123 13.75 18.68 -6.99
N LEU A 124 14.70 18.13 -7.76
CA LEU A 124 15.86 17.38 -7.23
C LEU A 124 16.77 18.24 -6.32
N THR A 125 16.78 19.56 -6.49
CA THR A 125 17.59 20.48 -5.69
C THR A 125 16.78 21.27 -4.66
N THR A 126 15.47 21.01 -4.55
CA THR A 126 14.61 21.75 -3.63
C THR A 126 14.69 21.11 -2.23
N PRO A 127 15.09 21.87 -1.18
CA PRO A 127 15.28 21.31 0.15
C PRO A 127 13.98 21.11 0.95
N GLU A 128 12.89 21.71 0.50
CA GLU A 128 11.60 21.71 1.19
C GLU A 128 10.45 21.46 0.20
N TRP A 129 9.38 20.85 0.68
CA TRP A 129 8.18 20.68 -0.13
C TRP A 129 7.51 22.05 -0.37
N PRO A 130 6.96 22.30 -1.56
CA PRO A 130 6.17 23.51 -1.79
C PRO A 130 4.92 23.49 -0.92
N THR A 131 4.34 24.66 -0.65
CA THR A 131 2.99 24.74 -0.10
C THR A 131 2.01 24.21 -1.13
N PHE A 132 1.33 23.11 -0.81
CA PHE A 132 0.27 22.57 -1.64
C PHE A 132 -1.03 23.34 -1.41
N ASP A 133 -1.76 23.59 -2.48
CA ASP A 133 -3.12 24.12 -2.43
C ASP A 133 -4.06 23.16 -3.19
N PRO A 134 -4.96 22.45 -2.49
CA PRO A 134 -5.09 22.42 -1.03
C PRO A 134 -3.93 21.67 -0.37
N GLY A 135 -3.73 21.91 0.93
CA GLY A 135 -2.70 21.22 1.71
C GLY A 135 -2.84 19.69 1.64
N ILE A 136 -1.72 18.97 1.74
CA ILE A 136 -1.66 17.50 1.65
C ILE A 136 -2.63 16.83 2.64
N GLU A 137 -2.83 17.43 3.80
CA GLU A 137 -3.76 16.97 4.83
C GLU A 137 -5.21 16.86 4.33
N ASN A 138 -5.58 17.61 3.28
CA ASN A 138 -6.91 17.61 2.67
C ASN A 138 -6.98 16.77 1.40
N MET A 139 -5.95 15.96 1.08
CA MET A 139 -5.92 15.11 -0.12
C MET A 139 -7.12 14.16 -0.20
N ALA A 140 -7.64 13.70 0.93
CA ALA A 140 -8.83 12.85 0.96
C ALA A 140 -10.08 13.56 0.43
N ASP A 141 -10.15 14.89 0.55
CA ASP A 141 -11.26 15.70 0.06
C ASP A 141 -11.11 16.03 -1.43
N GLN A 142 -9.96 15.72 -2.03
CA GLN A 142 -9.68 15.92 -3.46
C GLN A 142 -10.14 14.77 -4.35
N ARG A 143 -11.06 13.93 -3.86
CA ARG A 143 -11.72 12.93 -4.70
C ARG A 143 -12.54 13.63 -5.78
N VAL A 144 -12.62 13.00 -6.94
CA VAL A 144 -13.30 13.56 -8.10
C VAL A 144 -14.82 13.72 -7.83
N PRO A 145 -15.48 14.77 -8.33
CA PRO A 145 -16.92 15.00 -8.10
C PRO A 145 -17.81 13.80 -8.47
N GLN A 146 -17.43 13.07 -9.52
CA GLN A 146 -18.13 11.86 -9.96
C GLN A 146 -18.21 10.80 -8.85
N TRP A 147 -17.17 10.72 -8.01
CA TRP A 147 -17.15 9.86 -6.84
C TRP A 147 -18.05 10.43 -5.74
N THR A 148 -17.81 11.68 -5.33
CA THR A 148 -18.33 12.26 -4.09
C THR A 148 -19.74 12.82 -4.19
N GLU A 149 -20.15 13.31 -5.36
CA GLU A 149 -21.43 13.98 -5.58
C GLU A 149 -22.42 13.06 -6.30
N ASN A 150 -21.97 12.31 -7.30
CA ASN A 150 -22.84 11.45 -8.12
C ASN A 150 -22.91 9.99 -7.63
N GLY A 151 -21.99 9.57 -6.77
CA GLY A 151 -21.92 8.18 -6.27
C GLY A 151 -21.39 7.18 -7.31
N CYS A 152 -20.64 7.63 -8.32
CA CYS A 152 -20.13 6.80 -9.41
C CYS A 152 -18.84 6.04 -9.04
N LEU A 153 -18.71 5.64 -7.77
CA LEU A 153 -17.76 4.62 -7.34
C LEU A 153 -18.42 3.23 -7.30
N ASP A 154 -19.72 3.18 -6.97
CA ASP A 154 -20.50 1.96 -6.84
C ASP A 154 -21.75 2.10 -7.72
N VAL A 155 -21.56 1.89 -9.02
CA VAL A 155 -22.64 2.00 -10.00
C VAL A 155 -23.50 0.74 -9.97
N SER A 156 -24.81 0.93 -10.09
CA SER A 156 -25.85 -0.11 -10.15
C SER A 156 -27.02 0.41 -10.98
N ASP A 157 -28.07 -0.40 -11.16
CA ASP A 157 -29.29 0.04 -11.85
C ASP A 157 -29.94 1.28 -11.18
N GLU A 158 -29.71 1.51 -9.89
CA GLU A 158 -30.31 2.62 -9.14
C GLU A 158 -29.69 4.00 -9.47
N ASN A 159 -28.43 4.03 -9.92
CA ASN A 159 -27.68 5.28 -10.13
C ASN A 159 -26.97 5.37 -11.48
N ILE A 160 -27.09 4.37 -12.37
CA ILE A 160 -26.42 4.34 -13.67
C ILE A 160 -26.69 5.60 -14.50
N ASP A 161 -27.91 6.13 -14.47
CA ASP A 161 -28.32 7.34 -15.19
C ASP A 161 -27.71 8.63 -14.61
N LYS A 162 -27.25 8.61 -13.35
CA LYS A 162 -26.53 9.74 -12.72
C LYS A 162 -25.04 9.76 -13.10
N CYS A 163 -24.55 8.68 -13.71
CA CYS A 163 -23.15 8.44 -14.04
C CYS A 163 -22.91 8.56 -15.56
N VAL A 164 -23.63 9.48 -16.20
CA VAL A 164 -23.51 9.83 -17.62
C VAL A 164 -22.99 11.25 -17.76
N TYR A 165 -22.02 11.45 -18.66
CA TYR A 165 -21.33 12.73 -18.85
C TYR A 165 -21.15 13.07 -20.33
N GLY A 166 -20.72 14.30 -20.62
CA GLY A 166 -20.48 14.79 -21.96
C GLY A 166 -21.77 15.05 -22.75
N ALA A 167 -21.76 14.71 -24.04
CA ALA A 167 -22.91 14.88 -24.92
C ALA A 167 -23.96 13.78 -24.67
N VAL A 168 -24.77 13.93 -23.62
CA VAL A 168 -25.68 12.88 -23.09
C VAL A 168 -26.69 12.32 -24.10
N ASP A 169 -27.05 13.07 -25.14
CA ASP A 169 -27.97 12.64 -26.21
C ASP A 169 -27.25 12.04 -27.44
N SER A 170 -25.92 11.96 -27.40
CA SER A 170 -25.10 11.44 -28.49
C SER A 170 -25.23 9.93 -28.63
N GLN A 171 -25.25 9.47 -29.88
CA GLN A 171 -25.14 8.05 -30.23
C GLN A 171 -23.68 7.55 -30.19
N LYS A 172 -22.71 8.45 -30.00
CA LYS A 172 -21.29 8.14 -29.91
C LYS A 172 -20.94 7.85 -28.46
N ILE A 173 -20.95 6.57 -28.07
CA ILE A 173 -20.88 6.18 -26.66
C ILE A 173 -19.49 5.62 -26.31
N ALA A 174 -18.90 6.18 -25.25
CA ALA A 174 -17.75 5.61 -24.57
C ALA A 174 -18.17 5.09 -23.19
N VAL A 175 -17.74 3.89 -22.83
CA VAL A 175 -17.86 3.37 -21.46
C VAL A 175 -16.52 3.48 -20.75
N VAL A 176 -16.53 3.94 -19.52
CA VAL A 176 -15.39 3.85 -18.58
C VAL A 176 -15.75 2.85 -17.50
N ALA A 177 -14.99 1.75 -17.40
CA ALA A 177 -15.28 0.68 -16.47
C ALA A 177 -14.06 0.23 -15.65
N GLY A 178 -14.33 -0.19 -14.41
CA GLY A 178 -13.30 -0.62 -13.47
C GLY A 178 -13.59 -0.27 -12.02
N ASP A 179 -12.55 0.03 -11.26
CA ASP A 179 -12.67 0.34 -9.84
C ASP A 179 -12.51 1.84 -9.53
N SER A 180 -12.08 2.15 -8.30
CA SER A 180 -11.72 3.50 -7.87
C SER A 180 -10.77 4.21 -8.83
N ILE A 181 -9.87 3.49 -9.50
CA ILE A 181 -8.93 4.08 -10.46
C ILE A 181 -9.68 4.55 -11.72
N ALA A 182 -10.60 3.75 -12.27
CA ALA A 182 -11.47 4.18 -13.36
C ALA A 182 -12.28 5.42 -12.99
N THR A 183 -12.91 5.44 -11.81
CA THR A 183 -13.64 6.63 -11.33
C THR A 183 -12.73 7.85 -11.25
N SER A 184 -11.51 7.73 -10.71
CA SER A 184 -10.54 8.83 -10.62
C SER A 184 -10.10 9.38 -11.98
N TRP A 185 -10.14 8.59 -13.05
CA TRP A 185 -9.81 9.05 -14.40
C TRP A 185 -10.96 9.80 -15.09
N LEU A 186 -12.19 9.75 -14.56
CA LEU A 186 -13.35 10.33 -15.22
C LEU A 186 -13.19 11.81 -15.61
N PRO A 187 -12.68 12.73 -14.76
CA PRO A 187 -12.54 14.13 -15.16
C PRO A 187 -11.68 14.33 -16.41
N ALA A 188 -10.56 13.61 -16.50
CA ALA A 188 -9.66 13.69 -17.65
C ALA A 188 -10.30 13.08 -18.91
N ILE A 189 -10.99 11.96 -18.77
CA ILE A 189 -11.68 11.29 -19.87
C ILE A 189 -12.83 12.15 -20.39
N ILE A 190 -13.64 12.73 -19.50
CA ILE A 190 -14.73 13.64 -19.86
C ILE A 190 -14.17 14.83 -20.63
N GLY A 191 -13.15 15.51 -20.08
CA GLY A 191 -12.53 16.67 -20.73
C GLY A 191 -11.91 16.35 -22.10
N ALA A 192 -11.45 15.12 -22.34
CA ALA A 192 -10.91 14.70 -23.62
C ALA A 192 -11.99 14.30 -24.64
N LEU A 193 -13.05 13.61 -24.21
CA LEU A 193 -14.02 12.98 -25.10
C LEU A 193 -15.27 13.83 -25.36
N GLU A 194 -15.70 14.65 -24.40
CA GLU A 194 -16.87 15.52 -24.55
C GLU A 194 -16.75 16.47 -25.76
N PRO A 195 -15.61 17.16 -26.00
CA PRO A 195 -15.45 18.00 -27.19
C PRO A 195 -15.53 17.23 -28.53
N SER A 196 -15.31 15.91 -28.48
CA SER A 196 -15.42 15.01 -29.63
C SER A 196 -16.82 14.41 -29.80
N GLY A 197 -17.80 14.92 -29.05
CA GLY A 197 -19.21 14.55 -29.13
C GLY A 197 -19.56 13.21 -28.48
N TYR A 198 -18.73 12.70 -27.57
CA TYR A 198 -19.04 11.45 -26.87
C TYR A 198 -20.05 11.65 -25.73
N ARG A 199 -20.96 10.68 -25.61
CA ARG A 199 -21.64 10.34 -24.35
C ARG A 199 -20.74 9.39 -23.57
N ILE A 200 -20.40 9.75 -22.33
CA ILE A 200 -19.53 8.92 -21.48
C ILE A 200 -20.38 8.27 -20.38
N GLN A 201 -20.44 6.95 -20.35
CA GLN A 201 -21.10 6.17 -19.29
C GLN A 201 -20.03 5.59 -18.35
N ALA A 202 -20.10 5.90 -17.05
CA ALA A 202 -19.29 5.23 -16.05
C ALA A 202 -19.98 3.97 -15.51
N ILE A 203 -19.22 2.87 -15.38
CA ILE A 203 -19.64 1.59 -14.82
C ILE A 203 -18.52 1.09 -13.90
N THR A 204 -18.59 1.45 -12.62
CA THR A 204 -17.49 1.22 -11.67
C THR A 204 -17.95 0.60 -10.37
N LYS A 205 -17.04 -0.11 -9.71
CA LYS A 205 -17.25 -0.70 -8.38
C LYS A 205 -15.99 -0.62 -7.52
N GLN A 206 -16.13 -0.13 -6.30
CA GLN A 206 -14.99 0.03 -5.39
C GLN A 206 -14.21 -1.29 -5.19
N GLY A 207 -12.89 -1.21 -5.36
CA GLY A 207 -11.96 -2.34 -5.15
C GLY A 207 -12.26 -3.58 -5.99
N CYS A 208 -13.04 -3.46 -7.06
CA CYS A 208 -13.48 -4.56 -7.90
C CYS A 208 -12.89 -4.42 -9.31
N PRO A 209 -11.95 -5.29 -9.72
CA PRO A 209 -11.42 -5.24 -11.08
C PRO A 209 -12.53 -5.59 -12.08
N ILE A 210 -12.55 -4.94 -13.24
CA ILE A 210 -13.53 -5.28 -14.30
C ILE A 210 -13.26 -6.64 -14.96
N ALA A 211 -12.02 -7.13 -14.88
CA ALA A 211 -11.66 -8.46 -15.33
C ALA A 211 -12.47 -9.52 -14.59
N LEU A 212 -13.04 -10.50 -15.30
CA LEU A 212 -13.91 -11.55 -14.77
C LEU A 212 -13.13 -12.57 -13.91
N THR A 213 -12.69 -12.15 -12.73
CA THR A 213 -11.94 -12.95 -11.77
C THR A 213 -12.43 -12.69 -10.35
N LYS A 214 -12.47 -13.76 -9.56
CA LYS A 214 -12.76 -13.66 -8.14
C LYS A 214 -11.57 -13.06 -7.39
N VAL A 215 -11.87 -12.06 -6.57
CA VAL A 215 -10.92 -11.40 -5.67
C VAL A 215 -11.44 -11.41 -4.24
N TYR A 216 -10.53 -11.26 -3.28
CA TYR A 216 -10.84 -10.86 -1.91
C TYR A 216 -11.00 -9.34 -1.84
N PRO A 217 -11.85 -8.77 -0.97
CA PRO A 217 -12.03 -7.32 -0.86
C PRO A 217 -10.78 -6.61 -0.32
N SER A 218 -9.90 -7.31 0.39
CA SER A 218 -8.60 -6.85 0.86
C SER A 218 -7.61 -8.02 0.89
N GLN A 219 -6.30 -7.74 1.06
CA GLN A 219 -5.28 -8.78 1.18
C GLN A 219 -5.42 -9.63 2.45
N THR A 220 -6.08 -9.09 3.48
CA THR A 220 -6.28 -9.77 4.77
C THR A 220 -7.60 -10.52 4.86
N SER A 221 -8.50 -10.34 3.89
CA SER A 221 -9.79 -11.03 3.89
C SER A 221 -9.64 -12.50 3.53
N THR A 222 -10.40 -13.34 4.21
CA THR A 222 -10.55 -14.77 3.91
C THR A 222 -11.85 -15.10 3.19
N VAL A 223 -12.75 -14.11 3.05
CA VAL A 223 -14.05 -14.26 2.39
C VAL A 223 -14.02 -13.58 1.02
N PRO A 224 -14.32 -14.31 -0.08
CA PRO A 224 -14.39 -13.73 -1.42
C PRO A 224 -15.34 -12.54 -1.52
N TYR A 225 -15.03 -11.61 -2.43
CA TYR A 225 -15.85 -10.44 -2.69
C TYR A 225 -16.96 -10.78 -3.70
N ASP A 226 -18.00 -11.49 -3.27
CA ASP A 226 -19.06 -11.95 -4.18
C ASP A 226 -19.79 -10.78 -4.86
N ALA A 227 -20.05 -9.68 -4.15
CA ALA A 227 -20.63 -8.47 -4.75
C ALA A 227 -19.79 -7.86 -5.89
N CYS A 228 -18.48 -8.12 -5.93
CA CYS A 228 -17.66 -7.76 -7.09
C CYS A 228 -17.90 -8.72 -8.28
N THR A 229 -18.04 -10.01 -8.01
CA THR A 229 -18.36 -10.99 -9.05
C THR A 229 -19.72 -10.69 -9.68
N ASP A 230 -20.71 -10.35 -8.85
CA ASP A 230 -22.05 -9.96 -9.32
C ASP A 230 -21.99 -8.68 -10.15
N HIS A 231 -21.22 -7.68 -9.70
CA HIS A 231 -21.05 -6.44 -10.45
C HIS A 231 -20.31 -6.65 -11.77
N GLN A 232 -19.30 -7.52 -11.84
CA GLN A 232 -18.61 -7.86 -13.09
C GLN A 232 -19.57 -8.44 -14.14
N ALA A 233 -20.47 -9.35 -13.72
CA ALA A 233 -21.48 -9.93 -14.59
C ALA A 233 -22.49 -8.86 -15.05
N TRP A 234 -23.01 -8.06 -14.12
CA TRP A 234 -23.92 -6.95 -14.42
C TRP A 234 -23.30 -5.92 -15.35
N ALA A 235 -22.05 -5.50 -15.09
CA ALA A 235 -21.32 -4.55 -15.92
C ALA A 235 -21.12 -5.09 -17.33
N THR A 236 -20.75 -6.36 -17.49
CA THR A 236 -20.63 -7.01 -18.80
C THR A 236 -21.95 -6.98 -19.57
N GLN A 237 -23.06 -7.30 -18.90
CA GLN A 237 -24.38 -7.21 -19.50
C GLN A 237 -24.71 -5.78 -19.94
N LYS A 238 -24.49 -4.79 -19.06
CA LYS A 238 -24.78 -3.38 -19.37
C LYS A 238 -23.94 -2.85 -20.52
N ILE A 239 -22.66 -3.19 -20.57
CA ILE A 239 -21.78 -2.80 -21.68
C ILE A 239 -22.29 -3.38 -23.00
N ASN A 240 -22.74 -4.64 -23.01
CA ASN A 240 -23.33 -5.26 -24.19
C ASN A 240 -24.66 -4.60 -24.60
N GLU A 241 -25.53 -4.26 -23.63
CA GLU A 241 -26.79 -3.53 -23.87
C GLU A 241 -26.56 -2.13 -24.45
N ILE A 242 -25.54 -1.41 -23.95
CA ILE A 242 -25.16 -0.07 -24.41
C ILE A 242 -24.52 -0.12 -25.81
N SER A 243 -23.79 -1.19 -26.12
CA SER A 243 -23.05 -1.38 -27.38
C SER A 243 -22.14 -0.17 -27.73
N PRO A 244 -21.19 0.21 -26.86
CA PRO A 244 -20.35 1.38 -27.07
C PRO A 244 -19.31 1.17 -28.18
N GLU A 245 -18.87 2.25 -28.82
CA GLU A 245 -17.78 2.21 -29.80
C GLU A 245 -16.39 2.24 -29.14
N LEU A 246 -16.32 2.68 -27.89
CA LEU A 246 -15.10 2.77 -27.10
C LEU A 246 -15.33 2.27 -25.68
N ILE A 247 -14.45 1.38 -25.21
CA ILE A 247 -14.42 0.93 -23.82
C ILE A 247 -13.04 1.27 -23.25
N ILE A 248 -13.03 2.02 -22.16
CA ILE A 248 -11.84 2.37 -21.39
C ILE A 248 -11.89 1.58 -20.08
N LEU A 249 -10.89 0.70 -19.89
CA LEU A 249 -10.78 -0.12 -18.68
C LEU A 249 -9.65 0.39 -17.81
N SER A 250 -9.91 0.54 -16.52
CA SER A 250 -8.87 0.94 -15.57
C SER A 250 -9.14 0.41 -14.17
N ASP A 251 -8.19 -0.35 -13.65
CA ASP A 251 -8.30 -0.98 -12.34
C ASP A 251 -7.03 -0.76 -11.52
N SER A 252 -7.13 -0.92 -10.21
CA SER A 252 -5.97 -1.03 -9.36
C SER A 252 -5.16 -2.29 -9.65
N ALA A 253 -3.86 -2.12 -9.87
CA ALA A 253 -2.92 -3.23 -9.94
C ALA A 253 -2.91 -4.06 -8.64
N LEU A 254 -3.36 -3.53 -7.51
CA LEU A 254 -3.44 -4.26 -6.24
C LEU A 254 -4.48 -5.39 -6.25
N SER A 255 -5.45 -5.35 -7.16
CA SER A 255 -6.42 -6.45 -7.36
C SER A 255 -5.75 -7.78 -7.69
N LEU A 256 -4.57 -7.70 -8.30
CA LEU A 256 -3.74 -8.83 -8.68
C LEU A 256 -3.18 -9.61 -7.48
N GLU A 257 -2.95 -8.94 -6.35
CA GLU A 257 -2.49 -9.54 -5.10
C GLU A 257 -3.65 -10.17 -4.31
N ARG A 258 -4.89 -9.84 -4.68
CA ARG A 258 -6.12 -10.30 -4.01
C ARG A 258 -6.86 -11.39 -4.76
N LEU A 259 -6.27 -11.98 -5.81
CA LEU A 259 -6.90 -13.06 -6.57
C LEU A 259 -7.18 -14.27 -5.68
N VAL A 260 -8.43 -14.74 -5.67
CA VAL A 260 -8.82 -15.96 -4.92
C VAL A 260 -8.06 -17.19 -5.45
N SER A 261 -7.78 -17.21 -6.76
CA SER A 261 -7.00 -18.26 -7.41
C SER A 261 -5.53 -18.29 -6.99
N LYS A 262 -5.02 -17.22 -6.37
CA LYS A 262 -3.59 -17.00 -6.05
C LYS A 262 -2.67 -17.09 -7.29
N ALA A 263 -3.22 -16.92 -8.49
CA ALA A 263 -2.44 -17.03 -9.73
C ALA A 263 -1.37 -15.92 -9.83
N SER A 264 -0.14 -16.32 -10.15
CA SER A 264 1.02 -15.44 -10.35
C SER A 264 1.67 -15.66 -11.72
N GLY A 265 2.51 -14.71 -12.16
CA GLY A 265 3.25 -14.81 -13.43
C GLY A 265 2.36 -14.93 -14.67
N THR A 266 2.76 -15.76 -15.64
CA THR A 266 2.03 -15.98 -16.91
C THR A 266 0.71 -16.74 -16.72
N ALA A 267 0.59 -17.56 -15.67
CA ALA A 267 -0.63 -18.28 -15.31
C ALA A 267 -1.80 -17.34 -14.95
N ARG A 268 -1.52 -16.07 -14.67
CA ARG A 268 -2.53 -15.02 -14.51
C ARG A 268 -3.31 -14.73 -15.81
N ARG A 269 -2.75 -15.02 -16.99
CA ARG A 269 -3.40 -14.74 -18.29
C ARG A 269 -4.34 -15.84 -18.77
N THR A 270 -4.19 -17.06 -18.25
CA THR A 270 -4.80 -18.27 -18.84
C THR A 270 -6.06 -18.76 -18.13
N ASN A 271 -6.38 -18.23 -16.95
CA ASN A 271 -7.53 -18.66 -16.14
C ASN A 271 -8.74 -17.70 -16.24
N GLY A 272 -8.83 -16.93 -17.33
CA GLY A 272 -10.08 -16.21 -17.63
C GLY A 272 -11.22 -17.21 -17.87
N PRO A 273 -12.48 -16.83 -17.60
CA PRO A 273 -13.63 -17.69 -17.89
C PRO A 273 -13.63 -18.10 -19.38
N PRO A 274 -14.19 -19.28 -19.71
CA PRO A 274 -14.30 -19.70 -21.10
C PRO A 274 -15.00 -18.60 -21.91
N PRO A 275 -14.61 -18.39 -23.18
CA PRO A 275 -15.26 -17.39 -24.03
C PRO A 275 -16.77 -17.66 -24.06
N MET A 276 -17.57 -16.61 -23.84
CA MET A 276 -19.01 -16.71 -24.05
C MET A 276 -19.24 -17.03 -25.53
N GLU A 277 -19.79 -18.22 -25.82
CA GLU A 277 -20.32 -18.54 -27.14
C GLU A 277 -21.42 -17.52 -27.45
N ALA A 278 -21.21 -16.75 -28.51
CA ALA A 278 -22.24 -15.87 -29.06
C ALA A 278 -23.39 -16.72 -29.64
N PRO A 279 -24.64 -16.25 -29.56
CA PRO A 279 -25.79 -16.94 -30.14
C PRO A 279 -25.71 -17.08 -31.67
#